data_AF-A0A135UKD7-F1
#
_entry.id   AF-A0A135UKD7-F1
#
_cell.length_a   1.000
_cell.length_b   1.000
_cell.length_c   1.000
_cell.angle_alpha   90.00
_cell.angle_beta   90.00
_cell.angle_gamma   90.00
#
_symmetry.space_group_name_H-M   'P 1'
#
loop_
_entity.id
_entity.type
_entity.pdbx_description
1 polymer ?
#
loop_
_entity_poly.entity_id
_entity_poly.type
_entity_poly.pdbx_seq_one_letter_code
_entity_poly.pdbx_strand_id
1 'polypeptide(L)'
;MADPPWPTVLAIRAPAHLKKRHIKCDEGKPHCMNCLKTRGVCDGYAIKPRKTRGKAPRDLEPLNPEPSCRRTSPRLRIREPNVNTLDFADDMQSVYFNDWNELVRVSLGGAHFSRTNLWTTTMPQLTRRNSALRQAAMSIGAISRALSSQGSSYVVARNFGNIANLLQSPHYQNAIVYYCQALRLQGQADFQTASIQEAVLLSILFVAFEALRGNRHSALQHVKFGFVLLQELLTSEDSDHRIWNLAPDPRQLITEILDLYNHLDVQSRTVLSGHVKSSRSPAYELIKGLKARGHTIETYNMQIQRYTDPGEGRKAMPEVFSNAEDAYYWWQTCQRRIAKLGPLLLTVIDDLKVEEINDEAGIDQLLEMMQNQPELLAYCEKSVANLQQWRHAFEPLYNKILSDENVSRKEYLKILHLRMHYLVMFLYSFFPKYADEATIASMTPYCREINDVIEILLREQQKDFKTPAHVFSMEFGLAWQLTVVAMTCRDPLVRDNATRILETYPRKEGLWDSKAFLAVLKKNRELEAENAREGTLAEQWRRLCRREFIFEDAGETIIFRSLKKKKETGEWDLVEETAEFKGEVDTLEWK
;
A
#
# COMPACT_ATOMS: atom_id res chain seq x y z
N MET A 1 2.59 6.45 3.59
CA MET A 1 1.16 6.73 3.42
C MET A 1 0.55 7.17 4.75
N ALA A 2 -0.64 7.76 4.75
CA ALA A 2 -1.31 8.31 5.92
C ALA A 2 -2.42 7.37 6.39
N ASP A 3 -2.13 6.53 7.37
CA ASP A 3 -3.03 5.48 7.84
C ASP A 3 -4.16 6.04 8.72
N PRO A 4 -5.41 5.55 8.58
CA PRO A 4 -6.48 5.76 9.55
C PRO A 4 -6.22 5.00 10.88
N PRO A 5 -6.82 5.43 12.00
CA PRO A 5 -6.62 4.93 13.37
C PRO A 5 -6.89 3.46 13.75
N TRP A 6 -6.67 2.40 12.95
CA TRP A 6 -6.83 1.02 13.47
C TRP A 6 -5.82 0.04 12.85
N PRO A 7 -5.33 -0.97 13.60
CA PRO A 7 -3.91 -1.07 14.02
C PRO A 7 -2.87 -1.18 12.87
N THR A 8 -1.69 -0.58 12.94
CA THR A 8 -0.39 -1.21 13.29
C THR A 8 0.68 -0.11 13.20
N VAL A 9 1.62 -0.04 14.15
CA VAL A 9 3.07 0.33 14.00
C VAL A 9 3.65 0.84 15.32
N LEU A 10 4.03 -0.08 16.22
CA LEU A 10 4.60 0.14 17.57
C LEU A 10 5.75 1.17 17.63
N ALA A 11 5.64 2.14 18.54
CA ALA A 11 6.57 3.25 18.74
C ALA A 11 7.03 3.32 20.20
N ILE A 12 8.35 3.50 20.41
CA ILE A 12 8.92 3.79 21.74
C ILE A 12 9.89 4.98 21.68
N ARG A 13 9.92 5.72 22.80
CA ARG A 13 10.84 6.78 23.23
C ARG A 13 12.32 6.34 23.27
N ALA A 14 13.23 7.28 23.02
CA ALA A 14 14.68 7.09 23.15
C ALA A 14 15.20 7.41 24.56
N PRO A 15 16.29 6.76 25.01
CA PRO A 15 17.22 7.33 25.97
C PRO A 15 18.59 7.67 25.35
N ALA A 16 19.29 8.58 26.05
CA ALA A 16 20.40 9.39 25.59
C ALA A 16 21.80 8.75 25.71
N HIS A 17 22.68 9.20 24.80
CA HIS A 17 24.15 9.34 24.79
C HIS A 17 25.06 8.35 25.55
N LEU A 18 26.07 7.83 24.83
CA LEU A 18 27.43 7.67 25.38
C LEU A 18 28.54 7.87 24.32
N LYS A 19 29.60 8.54 24.77
CA LYS A 19 30.74 9.10 24.02
C LYS A 19 31.61 8.05 23.32
N LYS A 20 32.10 8.38 22.11
CA LYS A 20 33.16 7.65 21.39
C LYS A 20 34.49 7.74 22.14
N ARG A 21 35.15 6.60 22.39
CA ARG A 21 36.58 6.55 22.77
C ARG A 21 37.44 6.26 21.54
N HIS A 22 38.58 6.94 21.45
CA HIS A 22 39.63 6.63 20.48
C HIS A 22 40.48 5.46 20.98
N ILE A 23 40.55 4.39 20.18
CA ILE A 23 41.49 3.28 20.35
C ILE A 23 42.59 3.44 19.29
N LYS A 24 43.83 3.16 19.69
CA LYS A 24 45.03 3.33 18.87
C LYS A 24 45.15 2.18 17.85
N CYS A 25 45.48 2.53 16.59
CA CYS A 25 45.64 1.59 15.48
C CYS A 25 46.88 0.71 15.66
N ASP A 26 46.79 -0.57 15.27
CA ASP A 26 47.87 -1.56 15.30
C ASP A 26 48.59 -1.72 13.94
N GLU A 27 48.29 -0.85 12.98
CA GLU A 27 48.98 -0.68 11.69
C GLU A 27 49.03 -1.90 10.73
N GLY A 28 48.29 -2.98 11.03
CA GLY A 28 48.13 -4.13 10.13
C GLY A 28 47.53 -3.76 8.76
N LYS A 29 47.99 -4.43 7.69
CA LYS A 29 47.54 -4.25 6.28
C LYS A 29 47.00 -5.57 5.70
N PRO A 30 45.92 -5.56 4.88
CA PRO A 30 45.20 -4.39 4.34
C PRO A 30 44.27 -3.70 5.35
N HIS A 31 43.95 -4.34 6.47
CA HIS A 31 43.09 -3.80 7.54
C HIS A 31 43.69 -4.03 8.93
N CYS A 32 43.48 -3.09 9.85
CA CYS A 32 43.93 -3.15 11.25
C CYS A 32 43.05 -4.12 12.07
N MET A 33 43.63 -4.96 12.93
CA MET A 33 42.86 -6.00 13.64
C MET A 33 41.94 -5.40 14.69
N ASN A 34 42.33 -4.29 15.30
CA ASN A 34 41.49 -3.57 16.25
C ASN A 34 40.24 -2.99 15.57
N CYS A 35 40.36 -2.54 14.31
CA CYS A 35 39.29 -1.96 13.51
C CYS A 35 38.28 -3.04 13.09
N LEU A 36 38.79 -4.19 12.62
CA LEU A 36 37.96 -5.34 12.24
C LEU A 36 37.16 -5.88 13.43
N LYS A 37 37.79 -6.00 14.61
CA LYS A 37 37.11 -6.51 15.81
C LYS A 37 36.05 -5.57 16.38
N THR A 38 36.26 -4.25 16.33
CA THR A 38 35.33 -3.31 17.00
C THR A 38 34.27 -2.72 16.09
N ARG A 39 34.50 -2.64 14.78
CA ARG A 39 33.59 -1.95 13.84
C ARG A 39 33.30 -2.74 12.56
N GLY A 40 33.89 -3.91 12.39
CA GLY A 40 33.70 -4.77 11.21
C GLY A 40 34.29 -4.23 9.89
N VAL A 41 34.68 -2.96 9.84
CA VAL A 41 35.23 -2.29 8.65
C VAL A 41 36.43 -1.44 9.05
N CYS A 42 37.49 -1.47 8.24
CA CYS A 42 38.67 -0.64 8.40
C CYS A 42 38.78 0.29 7.19
N ASP A 43 38.82 1.60 7.44
CA ASP A 43 38.84 2.65 6.40
C ASP A 43 40.08 2.61 5.48
N GLY A 44 41.01 1.70 5.76
CA GLY A 44 42.15 1.38 4.88
C GLY A 44 43.18 2.50 4.80
N TYR A 45 44.25 2.24 4.05
CA TYR A 45 45.31 3.20 3.78
C TYR A 45 45.16 3.75 2.37
N ALA A 46 45.32 5.07 2.20
CA ALA A 46 45.21 5.72 0.89
C ALA A 46 46.18 5.12 -0.14
N ILE A 47 45.64 4.62 -1.25
CA ILE A 47 46.42 4.08 -2.37
C ILE A 47 46.86 5.27 -3.26
N LYS A 48 48.17 5.47 -3.40
CA LYS A 48 48.71 6.46 -4.35
C LYS A 48 48.66 5.93 -5.80
N PRO A 49 48.33 6.76 -6.80
CA PRO A 49 48.24 6.32 -8.19
C PRO A 49 49.61 5.94 -8.77
N ARG A 50 49.62 4.88 -9.58
CA ARG A 50 50.81 4.25 -10.18
C ARG A 50 51.31 5.06 -11.38
N LYS A 51 52.60 5.42 -11.38
CA LYS A 51 53.28 6.10 -12.51
C LYS A 51 53.31 5.19 -13.75
N THR A 52 52.91 5.74 -14.90
CA THR A 52 53.09 5.18 -16.24
C THR A 52 54.58 5.09 -16.59
N ARG A 53 55.05 3.89 -16.97
CA ARG A 53 56.38 3.70 -17.57
C ARG A 53 56.22 3.67 -19.10
N GLY A 54 56.91 4.59 -19.78
CA GLY A 54 56.95 4.68 -21.24
C GLY A 54 57.60 3.48 -21.91
N LYS A 55 57.14 3.17 -23.12
CA LYS A 55 57.81 2.27 -24.07
C LYS A 55 58.28 3.10 -25.27
N ALA A 56 59.50 2.79 -25.71
CA ALA A 56 60.23 3.42 -26.81
C ALA A 56 59.59 3.15 -28.19
N PRO A 57 59.94 3.94 -29.24
CA PRO A 57 59.30 3.85 -30.54
C PRO A 57 59.86 2.67 -31.35
N ARG A 58 58.98 2.00 -32.09
CA ARG A 58 59.34 1.09 -33.19
C ARG A 58 58.88 1.74 -34.48
N ASP A 59 59.82 1.91 -35.40
CA ASP A 59 59.59 2.36 -36.77
C ASP A 59 58.64 1.40 -37.49
N LEU A 60 57.58 1.97 -38.08
CA LEU A 60 56.66 1.25 -38.97
C LEU A 60 56.90 1.75 -40.38
N GLU A 61 57.42 0.85 -41.21
CA GLU A 61 57.57 1.02 -42.65
C GLU A 61 56.18 0.83 -43.32
N PRO A 62 55.78 1.68 -44.29
CA PRO A 62 54.47 1.57 -44.91
C PRO A 62 54.50 0.57 -46.07
N LEU A 63 53.85 -0.57 -45.91
CA LEU A 63 53.52 -1.47 -47.01
C LEU A 63 52.24 -0.97 -47.73
N ASN A 64 52.43 -0.48 -48.96
CA ASN A 64 51.35 -0.17 -49.90
C ASN A 64 50.56 -1.45 -50.25
N PRO A 65 49.22 -1.47 -50.16
CA PRO A 65 48.42 -2.51 -50.77
C PRO A 65 47.93 -2.08 -52.16
N GLU A 66 48.33 -2.83 -53.18
CA GLU A 66 47.69 -2.79 -54.50
C GLU A 66 46.24 -3.36 -54.47
N PRO A 67 45.36 -2.96 -55.41
CA PRO A 67 43.94 -3.27 -55.34
C PRO A 67 43.63 -4.64 -55.94
N SER A 68 43.39 -5.64 -55.10
CA SER A 68 42.87 -6.95 -55.55
C SER A 68 41.45 -7.23 -55.04
N CYS A 69 40.55 -7.36 -56.01
CA CYS A 69 39.30 -8.14 -56.05
C CYS A 69 38.43 -8.19 -54.78
N ARG A 70 37.38 -7.34 -54.75
CA ARG A 70 36.23 -7.49 -53.85
C ARG A 70 35.43 -8.74 -54.20
N ARG A 71 35.65 -9.84 -53.49
CA ARG A 71 34.62 -10.87 -53.30
C ARG A 71 33.78 -10.48 -52.10
N THR A 72 32.52 -10.11 -52.33
CA THR A 72 31.54 -9.89 -51.26
C THR A 72 31.28 -11.21 -50.54
N SER A 73 31.88 -11.38 -49.36
CA SER A 73 31.41 -12.38 -48.39
C SER A 73 29.93 -12.08 -48.06
N PRO A 74 29.06 -13.09 -47.99
CA PRO A 74 27.69 -12.86 -47.56
C PRO A 74 27.75 -12.28 -46.14
N ARG A 75 27.18 -11.09 -45.96
CA ARG A 75 27.02 -10.49 -44.64
C ARG A 75 26.13 -11.43 -43.84
N LEU A 76 26.73 -12.23 -42.95
CA LEU A 76 26.01 -12.89 -41.87
C LEU A 76 25.26 -11.79 -41.11
N ARG A 77 23.95 -11.67 -41.38
CA ARG A 77 23.06 -10.90 -40.53
C ARG A 77 22.95 -11.70 -39.24
N ILE A 78 23.80 -11.40 -38.28
CA ILE A 78 23.58 -11.80 -36.88
C ILE A 78 22.29 -11.08 -36.49
N ARG A 79 21.17 -11.78 -36.63
CA ARG A 79 19.90 -11.35 -36.08
C ARG A 79 20.04 -11.60 -34.59
N GLU A 80 20.02 -10.53 -33.78
CA GLU A 80 19.98 -10.70 -32.33
C GLU A 80 18.83 -11.69 -32.01
N PRO A 81 19.07 -12.71 -31.16
CA PRO A 81 18.00 -13.59 -30.72
C PRO A 81 16.87 -12.72 -30.19
N ASN A 82 15.65 -12.97 -30.65
CA ASN A 82 14.52 -12.28 -30.07
C ASN A 82 14.51 -12.65 -28.58
N VAL A 83 14.78 -11.71 -27.68
CA VAL A 83 14.89 -11.99 -26.24
C VAL A 83 13.61 -12.68 -25.73
N ASN A 84 12.46 -12.44 -26.38
CA ASN A 84 11.21 -13.13 -26.07
C ASN A 84 11.24 -14.64 -26.34
N THR A 85 12.03 -15.14 -27.31
CA THR A 85 12.16 -16.59 -27.55
C THR A 85 13.00 -17.30 -26.48
N LEU A 86 13.72 -16.56 -25.63
CA LEU A 86 14.42 -17.11 -24.46
C LEU A 86 13.50 -17.18 -23.23
N ASP A 87 12.58 -16.22 -23.12
CA ASP A 87 11.73 -16.05 -21.93
C ASP A 87 10.36 -16.76 -22.05
N PHE A 88 9.84 -16.89 -23.28
CA PHE A 88 8.49 -17.36 -23.57
C PHE A 88 8.49 -18.52 -24.57
N ALA A 89 7.67 -19.54 -24.32
CA ALA A 89 7.60 -20.72 -25.19
C ALA A 89 6.72 -20.51 -26.43
N ASP A 90 5.79 -19.57 -26.38
CA ASP A 90 4.84 -19.27 -27.45
C ASP A 90 4.48 -17.77 -27.47
N ASP A 91 3.88 -17.33 -28.57
CA ASP A 91 3.48 -15.92 -28.74
C ASP A 91 2.46 -15.50 -27.68
N MET A 92 1.52 -16.38 -27.29
CA MET A 92 0.48 -16.04 -26.31
C MET A 92 1.05 -15.75 -24.92
N GLN A 93 2.09 -16.45 -24.48
CA GLN A 93 2.82 -16.15 -23.25
C GLN A 93 3.38 -14.73 -23.25
N SER A 94 4.02 -14.32 -24.35
CA SER A 94 4.55 -12.96 -24.49
C SER A 94 3.42 -11.92 -24.44
N VAL A 95 2.28 -12.25 -25.02
CA VAL A 95 1.11 -11.37 -25.10
C VAL A 95 0.43 -11.28 -23.72
N TYR A 96 0.37 -12.35 -22.92
CA TYR A 96 -0.08 -12.28 -21.52
C TYR A 96 0.90 -11.49 -20.64
N PHE A 97 2.21 -11.68 -20.79
CA PHE A 97 3.19 -10.90 -20.05
C PHE A 97 3.12 -9.40 -20.37
N ASN A 98 2.84 -9.04 -21.64
CA ASN A 98 2.61 -7.66 -22.04
C ASN A 98 1.34 -7.06 -21.42
N ASP A 99 0.25 -7.81 -21.31
CA ASP A 99 -0.97 -7.36 -20.60
C ASP A 99 -0.70 -7.12 -19.11
N TRP A 100 0.13 -7.96 -18.49
CA TRP A 100 0.55 -7.72 -17.12
C TRP A 100 1.41 -6.45 -16.98
N ASN A 101 2.37 -6.22 -17.86
CA ASN A 101 3.15 -4.97 -17.88
C ASN A 101 2.26 -3.74 -18.10
N GLU A 102 1.21 -3.87 -18.92
CA GLU A 102 0.21 -2.83 -19.12
C GLU A 102 -0.52 -2.51 -17.81
N LEU A 103 -1.03 -3.55 -17.12
CA LEU A 103 -1.69 -3.40 -15.83
C LEU A 103 -0.78 -2.75 -14.79
N VAL A 104 0.45 -3.23 -14.65
CA VAL A 104 1.48 -2.65 -13.76
C VAL A 104 1.68 -1.17 -14.03
N ARG A 105 1.73 -0.79 -15.32
CA ARG A 105 1.93 0.60 -15.71
C ARG A 105 0.74 1.48 -15.35
N VAL A 106 -0.48 1.01 -15.55
CA VAL A 106 -1.67 1.87 -15.51
C VAL A 106 -2.36 1.86 -14.13
N SER A 107 -2.46 0.71 -13.46
CA SER A 107 -3.29 0.60 -12.26
C SER A 107 -2.79 -0.37 -11.18
N LEU A 108 -2.18 -1.51 -11.52
CA LEU A 108 -1.88 -2.56 -10.55
C LEU A 108 -0.94 -2.06 -9.45
N GLY A 109 0.11 -1.31 -9.81
CA GLY A 109 1.04 -0.68 -8.87
C GLY A 109 0.67 0.77 -8.52
N GLY A 110 -0.62 1.07 -8.46
CA GLY A 110 -1.12 2.44 -8.35
C GLY A 110 -1.18 3.19 -9.68
N ALA A 111 -1.78 4.37 -9.65
CA ALA A 111 -1.87 5.25 -10.82
C ALA A 111 -0.50 5.85 -11.20
N HIS A 112 -0.41 6.45 -12.39
CA HIS A 112 0.81 7.10 -12.90
C HIS A 112 1.48 8.11 -11.93
N PHE A 113 0.70 8.70 -11.02
CA PHE A 113 1.14 9.69 -10.04
C PHE A 113 1.53 9.09 -8.66
N SER A 114 1.36 7.78 -8.45
CA SER A 114 1.59 7.10 -7.16
C SER A 114 2.62 5.96 -7.24
N ARG A 115 3.48 5.94 -8.27
CA ARG A 115 4.29 4.74 -8.56
C ARG A 115 5.51 4.58 -7.65
N THR A 116 5.66 3.38 -7.09
CA THR A 116 6.86 2.91 -6.40
C THR A 116 7.86 2.23 -7.35
N ASN A 117 9.15 2.18 -6.99
CA ASN A 117 10.15 1.52 -7.84
C ASN A 117 9.90 0.01 -7.95
N LEU A 118 9.24 -0.57 -6.95
CA LEU A 118 8.73 -1.93 -6.91
C LEU A 118 7.95 -2.24 -8.18
N TRP A 119 6.94 -1.43 -8.51
CA TRP A 119 6.10 -1.68 -9.67
C TRP A 119 6.69 -1.16 -10.97
N THR A 120 7.40 -0.03 -10.98
CA THR A 120 7.92 0.51 -12.25
C THR A 120 9.14 -0.20 -12.79
N THR A 121 9.95 -0.77 -11.91
CA THR A 121 11.29 -1.22 -12.25
C THR A 121 11.55 -2.62 -11.74
N THR A 122 11.40 -2.86 -10.44
CA THR A 122 11.86 -4.10 -9.80
C THR A 122 11.01 -5.31 -10.19
N MET A 123 9.69 -5.25 -10.01
CA MET A 123 8.77 -6.34 -10.29
C MET A 123 8.80 -6.73 -11.79
N PRO A 124 8.77 -5.80 -12.77
CA PRO A 124 8.93 -6.15 -14.19
C PRO A 124 10.24 -6.85 -14.52
N GLN A 125 11.36 -6.44 -13.90
CA GLN A 125 12.65 -7.08 -14.11
C GLN A 125 12.73 -8.47 -13.48
N LEU A 126 12.23 -8.62 -12.25
CA LEU A 126 12.25 -9.89 -11.52
C LEU A 126 11.32 -10.93 -12.16
N THR A 127 10.10 -10.54 -12.52
CA THR A 127 9.13 -11.42 -13.21
C THR A 127 9.60 -11.83 -14.59
N ARG A 128 10.44 -11.04 -15.28
CA ARG A 128 11.05 -11.48 -16.54
C ARG A 128 12.11 -12.55 -16.32
N ARG A 129 12.94 -12.42 -15.28
CA ARG A 129 14.10 -13.32 -15.03
C ARG A 129 13.73 -14.61 -14.31
N ASN A 130 12.88 -14.55 -13.31
CA ASN A 130 12.50 -15.69 -12.48
C ASN A 130 11.29 -16.41 -13.09
N SER A 131 11.39 -17.73 -13.28
CA SER A 131 10.34 -18.51 -13.93
C SER A 131 9.02 -18.50 -13.16
N ALA A 132 9.01 -18.74 -11.84
CA ALA A 132 7.76 -18.78 -11.07
C ALA A 132 7.07 -17.41 -11.04
N LEU A 133 7.83 -16.34 -10.83
CA LEU A 133 7.31 -14.97 -10.91
C LEU A 133 6.78 -14.65 -12.31
N ARG A 134 7.44 -15.14 -13.37
CA ARG A 134 6.96 -14.98 -14.76
C ARG A 134 5.61 -15.67 -14.97
N GLN A 135 5.46 -16.90 -14.48
CA GLN A 135 4.20 -17.64 -14.54
C GLN A 135 3.07 -16.91 -13.80
N ALA A 136 3.35 -16.37 -12.61
CA ALA A 136 2.38 -15.57 -11.86
C ALA A 136 2.04 -14.24 -12.55
N ALA A 137 2.99 -13.57 -13.18
CA ALA A 137 2.73 -12.38 -13.99
C ALA A 137 1.84 -12.70 -15.21
N MET A 138 2.16 -13.78 -15.93
CA MET A 138 1.35 -14.23 -17.07
C MET A 138 -0.06 -14.64 -16.68
N SER A 139 -0.28 -15.23 -15.50
CA SER A 139 -1.63 -15.56 -15.03
C SER A 139 -2.49 -14.30 -14.83
N ILE A 140 -1.91 -13.23 -14.27
CA ILE A 140 -2.57 -11.92 -14.10
C ILE A 140 -2.88 -11.28 -15.47
N GLY A 141 -1.94 -11.33 -16.42
CA GLY A 141 -2.17 -10.85 -17.78
C GLY A 141 -3.26 -11.65 -18.51
N ALA A 142 -3.29 -12.97 -18.33
CA ALA A 142 -4.30 -13.84 -18.93
C ALA A 142 -5.71 -13.58 -18.37
N ILE A 143 -5.86 -13.39 -17.05
CA ILE A 143 -7.16 -13.03 -16.48
C ILE A 143 -7.60 -11.62 -16.90
N SER A 144 -6.68 -10.66 -17.04
CA SER A 144 -6.98 -9.32 -17.59
C SER A 144 -7.65 -9.38 -18.96
N ARG A 145 -7.09 -10.22 -19.84
CA ARG A 145 -7.65 -10.46 -21.17
C ARG A 145 -8.98 -11.19 -21.12
N ALA A 146 -9.10 -12.20 -20.27
CA ALA A 146 -10.35 -12.93 -20.07
C ALA A 146 -11.49 -11.98 -19.67
N LEU A 147 -11.24 -11.07 -18.72
CA LEU A 147 -12.22 -10.06 -18.29
C LEU A 147 -12.64 -9.12 -19.43
N SER A 148 -11.73 -8.78 -20.34
CA SER A 148 -12.02 -7.92 -21.50
C SER A 148 -12.98 -8.58 -22.50
N SER A 149 -12.92 -9.90 -22.65
CA SER A 149 -13.77 -10.65 -23.58
C SER A 149 -15.25 -10.73 -23.17
N GLN A 150 -15.59 -10.32 -21.94
CA GLN A 150 -16.94 -10.47 -21.37
C GLN A 150 -17.84 -9.24 -21.50
N GLY A 151 -17.32 -8.09 -21.93
CA GLY A 151 -18.09 -6.84 -22.03
C GLY A 151 -18.54 -6.25 -20.67
N SER A 152 -18.22 -6.88 -19.55
CA SER A 152 -18.48 -6.35 -18.20
C SER A 152 -17.47 -5.25 -17.85
N SER A 153 -17.94 -4.08 -17.44
CA SER A 153 -17.11 -2.95 -17.01
C SER A 153 -16.47 -3.13 -15.63
N TYR A 154 -16.75 -4.23 -14.91
CA TYR A 154 -16.26 -4.46 -13.55
C TYR A 154 -15.76 -5.89 -13.35
N VAL A 155 -14.74 -6.03 -12.49
CA VAL A 155 -14.15 -7.33 -12.09
C VAL A 155 -15.24 -8.17 -11.44
N VAL A 156 -15.61 -9.26 -12.14
CA VAL A 156 -16.69 -10.22 -11.87
C VAL A 156 -17.25 -10.12 -10.44
N ALA A 157 -18.43 -9.50 -10.33
CA ALA A 157 -19.35 -9.80 -9.26
C ALA A 157 -19.68 -11.29 -9.34
N ARG A 158 -19.70 -12.01 -8.21
CA ARG A 158 -20.03 -13.44 -8.15
C ARG A 158 -21.52 -13.70 -8.48
N ASN A 159 -22.01 -13.22 -9.61
CA ASN A 159 -23.23 -13.76 -10.19
C ASN A 159 -22.86 -15.02 -10.98
N PHE A 160 -23.75 -16.02 -10.94
CA PHE A 160 -23.48 -17.34 -11.50
C PHE A 160 -23.21 -17.30 -13.01
N GLY A 161 -23.91 -16.41 -13.73
CA GLY A 161 -23.77 -16.25 -15.19
C GLY A 161 -22.39 -15.73 -15.63
N ASN A 162 -21.85 -14.72 -14.94
CA ASN A 162 -20.55 -14.14 -15.27
C ASN A 162 -19.41 -15.12 -14.99
N ILE A 163 -19.51 -15.89 -13.90
CA ILE A 163 -18.55 -16.95 -13.58
C ILE A 163 -18.59 -18.05 -14.64
N ALA A 164 -19.79 -18.50 -15.04
CA ALA A 164 -19.95 -19.51 -16.08
C ALA A 164 -19.32 -19.06 -17.41
N ASN A 165 -19.55 -17.80 -17.81
CA ASN A 165 -18.93 -17.23 -19.00
C ASN A 165 -17.40 -17.12 -18.85
N LEU A 166 -16.89 -16.89 -17.64
CA LEU A 166 -15.44 -16.75 -17.41
C LEU A 166 -14.75 -18.10 -17.53
N LEU A 167 -15.37 -19.15 -17.00
CA LEU A 167 -14.89 -20.52 -17.09
C LEU A 167 -14.79 -21.03 -18.54
N GLN A 168 -15.62 -20.50 -19.44
CA GLN A 168 -15.57 -20.82 -20.87
C GLN A 168 -14.44 -20.11 -21.63
N SER A 169 -13.85 -19.05 -21.06
CA SER A 169 -12.79 -18.29 -21.73
C SER A 169 -11.47 -19.09 -21.77
N PRO A 170 -10.85 -19.30 -22.94
CA PRO A 170 -9.55 -19.96 -23.03
C PRO A 170 -8.45 -19.14 -22.32
N HIS A 171 -8.59 -17.82 -22.26
CA HIS A 171 -7.66 -16.96 -21.52
C HIS A 171 -7.76 -17.21 -20.02
N TYR A 172 -8.97 -17.40 -19.48
CA TYR A 172 -9.15 -17.73 -18.07
C TYR A 172 -8.57 -19.11 -17.73
N GLN A 173 -8.79 -20.11 -18.57
CA GLN A 173 -8.22 -21.44 -18.38
C GLN A 173 -6.69 -21.39 -18.36
N ASN A 174 -6.07 -20.67 -19.30
CA ASN A 174 -4.63 -20.42 -19.30
C ASN A 174 -4.17 -19.67 -18.03
N ALA A 175 -4.96 -18.70 -17.56
CA ALA A 175 -4.66 -17.98 -16.32
C ALA A 175 -4.53 -18.93 -15.13
N ILE A 176 -5.46 -19.89 -14.99
CA ILE A 176 -5.41 -20.93 -13.95
C ILE A 176 -4.18 -21.85 -14.14
N VAL A 177 -3.89 -22.27 -15.38
CA VAL A 177 -2.73 -23.12 -15.68
C VAL A 177 -1.42 -22.45 -15.22
N TYR A 178 -1.18 -21.20 -15.60
CA TYR A 178 0.02 -20.48 -15.21
C TYR A 178 0.08 -20.19 -13.70
N TYR A 179 -1.06 -19.90 -13.07
CA TYR A 179 -1.16 -19.76 -11.62
C TYR A 179 -0.74 -21.06 -10.90
N CYS A 180 -1.28 -22.21 -11.31
CA CYS A 180 -0.92 -23.51 -10.75
C CYS A 180 0.54 -23.88 -11.06
N GLN A 181 1.07 -23.50 -12.22
CA GLN A 181 2.47 -23.72 -12.56
C GLN A 181 3.41 -22.90 -11.67
N ALA A 182 3.07 -21.64 -11.37
CA ALA A 182 3.82 -20.81 -10.43
C ALA A 182 3.85 -21.46 -9.02
N LEU A 183 2.71 -21.93 -8.53
CA LEU A 183 2.62 -22.64 -7.25
C LEU A 183 3.46 -23.93 -7.24
N ARG A 184 3.44 -24.69 -8.34
CA ARG A 184 4.23 -25.91 -8.47
C ARG A 184 5.73 -25.62 -8.45
N LEU A 185 6.18 -24.62 -9.20
CA LEU A 185 7.59 -24.21 -9.21
C LEU A 185 8.04 -23.77 -7.82
N GLN A 186 7.22 -22.99 -7.12
CA GLN A 186 7.50 -22.58 -5.75
C GLN A 186 7.57 -23.78 -4.78
N GLY A 187 6.69 -24.77 -4.93
CA GLY A 187 6.69 -25.97 -4.09
C GLY A 187 7.80 -26.99 -4.41
N GLN A 188 8.41 -26.89 -5.60
CA GLN A 188 9.53 -27.75 -6.04
C GLN A 188 10.90 -27.14 -5.74
N ALA A 189 10.96 -25.86 -5.40
CA ALA A 189 12.21 -25.21 -5.02
C ALA A 189 12.65 -25.74 -3.64
N ASP A 190 13.92 -26.16 -3.51
CA ASP A 190 14.45 -26.69 -2.23
C ASP A 190 14.38 -25.60 -1.16
N PHE A 191 14.25 -25.96 0.12
CA PHE A 191 14.33 -24.98 1.22
C PHE A 191 15.61 -24.13 1.22
N GLN A 192 16.67 -24.60 0.55
CA GLN A 192 17.93 -23.88 0.36
C GLN A 192 17.99 -23.04 -0.94
N THR A 193 17.19 -23.38 -1.97
CA THR A 193 17.20 -22.72 -3.29
C THR A 193 15.96 -21.86 -3.55
N ALA A 194 14.83 -22.16 -2.89
CA ALA A 194 13.65 -21.32 -2.78
C ALA A 194 14.01 -20.07 -1.97
N SER A 195 14.38 -19.00 -2.66
CA SER A 195 14.62 -17.74 -1.98
C SER A 195 13.31 -17.30 -1.32
N ILE A 196 13.31 -17.06 0.00
CA ILE A 196 12.17 -16.45 0.71
C ILE A 196 11.68 -15.18 -0.01
N GLN A 197 12.58 -14.48 -0.70
CA GLN A 197 12.25 -13.37 -1.60
C GLN A 197 11.22 -13.74 -2.66
N GLU A 198 11.43 -14.85 -3.37
CA GLU A 198 10.54 -15.32 -4.42
C GLU A 198 9.15 -15.59 -3.83
N ALA A 199 9.10 -16.22 -2.65
CA ALA A 199 7.85 -16.48 -1.94
C ALA A 199 7.12 -15.19 -1.52
N VAL A 200 7.85 -14.18 -1.02
CA VAL A 200 7.27 -12.88 -0.63
C VAL A 200 6.73 -12.11 -1.85
N LEU A 201 7.42 -12.16 -2.99
CA LEU A 201 6.95 -11.50 -4.21
C LEU A 201 5.81 -12.29 -4.88
N LEU A 202 5.87 -13.62 -4.87
CA LEU A 202 4.78 -14.48 -5.38
C LEU A 202 3.51 -14.27 -4.57
N SER A 203 3.59 -14.17 -3.24
CA SER A 203 2.40 -13.89 -2.42
C SER A 203 1.75 -12.57 -2.80
N ILE A 204 2.52 -11.51 -3.09
CA ILE A 204 1.97 -10.23 -3.61
C ILE A 204 1.24 -10.45 -4.96
N LEU A 205 1.87 -11.17 -5.90
CA LEU A 205 1.25 -11.45 -7.21
C LEU A 205 0.02 -12.36 -7.08
N PHE A 206 0.00 -13.30 -6.14
CA PHE A 206 -1.13 -14.17 -5.90
C PHE A 206 -2.29 -13.45 -5.20
N VAL A 207 -2.02 -12.48 -4.32
CA VAL A 207 -3.06 -11.56 -3.82
C VAL A 207 -3.72 -10.84 -4.99
N ALA A 208 -2.92 -10.25 -5.90
CA ALA A 208 -3.44 -9.57 -7.08
C ALA A 208 -4.28 -10.49 -7.98
N PHE A 209 -3.78 -11.70 -8.26
CA PHE A 209 -4.49 -12.69 -9.07
C PHE A 209 -5.82 -13.11 -8.45
N GLU A 210 -5.83 -13.48 -7.16
CA GLU A 210 -7.04 -13.96 -6.49
C GLU A 210 -8.06 -12.83 -6.27
N ALA A 211 -7.60 -11.59 -6.05
CA ALA A 211 -8.47 -10.41 -5.98
C ALA A 211 -9.13 -10.09 -7.33
N LEU A 212 -8.37 -10.17 -8.43
CA LEU A 212 -8.89 -10.05 -9.80
C LEU A 212 -9.84 -11.19 -10.17
N ARG A 213 -9.63 -12.38 -9.61
CA ARG A 213 -10.52 -13.53 -9.79
C ARG A 213 -11.79 -13.43 -8.93
N GLY A 214 -11.81 -12.59 -7.90
CA GLY A 214 -12.90 -12.48 -6.94
C GLY A 214 -12.87 -13.55 -5.82
N ASN A 215 -11.75 -14.26 -5.66
CA ASN A 215 -11.54 -15.23 -4.59
C ASN A 215 -10.80 -14.58 -3.41
N ARG A 216 -11.54 -13.74 -2.68
CA ARG A 216 -10.98 -12.94 -1.57
C ARG A 216 -10.49 -13.80 -0.40
N HIS A 217 -11.05 -14.99 -0.19
CA HIS A 217 -10.55 -15.95 0.81
C HIS A 217 -9.10 -16.37 0.54
N SER A 218 -8.78 -16.80 -0.68
CA SER A 218 -7.40 -17.14 -1.05
C SER A 218 -6.50 -15.91 -1.05
N ALA A 219 -6.99 -14.74 -1.46
CA ALA A 219 -6.23 -13.50 -1.35
C ALA A 219 -5.82 -13.21 0.11
N LEU A 220 -6.76 -13.29 1.06
CA LEU A 220 -6.49 -13.14 2.50
C LEU A 220 -5.48 -14.18 3.02
N GLN A 221 -5.54 -15.42 2.53
CA GLN A 221 -4.54 -16.44 2.88
C GLN A 221 -3.14 -16.05 2.39
N HIS A 222 -3.01 -15.56 1.15
CA HIS A 222 -1.73 -15.08 0.62
C HIS A 222 -1.21 -13.87 1.40
N VAL A 223 -2.08 -12.96 1.85
CA VAL A 223 -1.69 -11.87 2.78
C VAL A 223 -1.14 -12.44 4.08
N LYS A 224 -1.87 -13.36 4.73
CA LYS A 224 -1.46 -13.98 6.00
C LYS A 224 -0.11 -14.69 5.88
N PHE A 225 0.09 -15.50 4.83
CA PHE A 225 1.36 -16.19 4.61
C PHE A 225 2.48 -15.22 4.25
N GLY A 226 2.18 -14.17 3.49
CA GLY A 226 3.11 -13.09 3.17
C GLY A 226 3.68 -12.41 4.42
N PHE A 227 2.84 -12.13 5.42
CA PHE A 227 3.30 -11.62 6.72
C PHE A 227 4.26 -12.56 7.45
N VAL A 228 3.94 -13.86 7.46
CA VAL A 228 4.81 -14.87 8.09
C VAL A 228 6.15 -14.97 7.35
N LEU A 229 6.14 -14.93 6.01
CA LEU A 229 7.36 -14.93 5.21
C LEU A 229 8.21 -13.67 5.42
N LEU A 230 7.57 -12.51 5.52
CA LEU A 230 8.24 -11.25 5.80
C LEU A 230 8.83 -11.23 7.21
N GLN A 231 8.14 -11.82 8.19
CA GLN A 231 8.69 -12.07 9.52
C GLN A 231 9.95 -12.93 9.44
N GLU A 232 9.89 -14.07 8.76
CA GLU A 232 11.04 -14.97 8.59
C GLU A 232 12.23 -14.27 7.94
N LEU A 233 11.98 -13.46 6.91
CA LEU A 233 13.01 -12.69 6.22
C LEU A 233 13.72 -11.71 7.15
N LEU A 234 12.98 -11.08 8.06
CA LEU A 234 13.48 -10.01 8.93
C LEU A 234 14.06 -10.52 10.26
N THR A 235 13.66 -11.69 10.74
CA THR A 235 14.06 -12.21 12.06
C THR A 235 14.98 -13.42 12.03
N SER A 236 15.22 -14.03 10.88
CA SER A 236 16.12 -15.20 10.77
C SER A 236 17.58 -14.83 11.07
N GLU A 237 18.37 -15.82 11.53
CA GLU A 237 19.80 -15.63 11.84
C GLU A 237 20.59 -15.13 10.61
N ASP A 238 20.23 -15.61 9.41
CA ASP A 238 20.82 -15.21 8.13
C ASP A 238 20.15 -13.98 7.47
N SER A 239 19.30 -13.24 8.20
CA SER A 239 18.50 -12.13 7.66
C SER A 239 19.33 -11.11 6.88
N ASP A 240 20.47 -10.69 7.42
CA ASP A 240 21.39 -9.77 6.74
C ASP A 240 21.82 -10.31 5.37
N HIS A 241 22.30 -11.55 5.31
CA HIS A 241 22.73 -12.16 4.05
C HIS A 241 21.58 -12.26 3.04
N ARG A 242 20.38 -12.63 3.50
CA ARG A 242 19.19 -12.77 2.64
C ARG A 242 18.73 -11.42 2.08
N ILE A 243 18.75 -10.40 2.92
CA ILE A 243 18.31 -9.04 2.57
C ILE A 243 19.32 -8.35 1.66
N TRP A 244 20.62 -8.40 1.96
CA TRP A 244 21.62 -7.70 1.15
C TRP A 244 21.80 -8.32 -0.24
N ASN A 245 21.44 -9.59 -0.43
CA ASN A 245 21.42 -10.25 -1.73
C ASN A 245 20.09 -10.09 -2.49
N LEU A 246 19.09 -9.40 -1.91
CA LEU A 246 17.75 -9.28 -2.47
C LEU A 246 17.71 -8.46 -3.77
N ALA A 247 18.45 -7.36 -3.80
CA ALA A 247 18.49 -6.41 -4.90
C ALA A 247 19.75 -5.53 -4.79
N PRO A 248 20.14 -4.82 -5.88
CA PRO A 248 21.21 -3.82 -5.81
C PRO A 248 20.97 -2.74 -4.75
N ASP A 249 19.71 -2.35 -4.52
CA ASP A 249 19.27 -1.52 -3.40
C ASP A 249 18.22 -2.26 -2.55
N PRO A 250 18.65 -3.04 -1.56
CA PRO A 250 17.75 -3.88 -0.78
C PRO A 250 16.91 -3.09 0.21
N ARG A 251 17.38 -1.91 0.64
CA ARG A 251 16.65 -1.05 1.59
C ARG A 251 15.40 -0.48 0.95
N GLN A 252 15.53 0.02 -0.28
CA GLN A 252 14.38 0.52 -1.02
C GLN A 252 13.34 -0.58 -1.24
N LEU A 253 13.77 -1.75 -1.74
CA LEU A 253 12.87 -2.86 -2.03
C LEU A 253 12.11 -3.34 -0.78
N ILE A 254 12.81 -3.49 0.36
CA ILE A 254 12.17 -3.89 1.61
C ILE A 254 11.19 -2.84 2.12
N THR A 255 11.54 -1.55 2.01
CA THR A 255 10.65 -0.46 2.40
C THR A 255 9.34 -0.52 1.61
N GLU A 256 9.43 -0.68 0.29
CA GLU A 256 8.24 -0.73 -0.58
C GLU A 256 7.41 -2.00 -0.36
N ILE A 257 8.03 -3.15 -0.11
CA ILE A 257 7.32 -4.39 0.28
C ILE A 257 6.61 -4.21 1.62
N LEU A 258 7.28 -3.64 2.62
CA LEU A 258 6.69 -3.37 3.94
C LEU A 258 5.51 -2.40 3.84
N ASP A 259 5.65 -1.32 3.08
CA ASP A 259 4.57 -0.35 2.87
C ASP A 259 3.34 -1.01 2.23
N LEU A 260 3.54 -1.89 1.24
CA LEU A 260 2.46 -2.65 0.61
C LEU A 260 1.78 -3.62 1.58
N TYR A 261 2.56 -4.36 2.38
CA TYR A 261 2.00 -5.26 3.38
C TYR A 261 1.26 -4.47 4.47
N ASN A 262 1.80 -3.35 4.97
CA ASN A 262 1.10 -2.49 5.92
C ASN A 262 -0.26 -2.05 5.38
N HIS A 263 -0.35 -1.71 4.09
CA HIS A 263 -1.63 -1.40 3.46
C HIS A 263 -2.60 -2.61 3.50
N LEU A 264 -2.14 -3.79 3.10
CA LEU A 264 -2.96 -5.01 3.12
C LEU A 264 -3.37 -5.43 4.54
N ASP A 265 -2.53 -5.18 5.54
CA ASP A 265 -2.85 -5.39 6.95
C ASP A 265 -4.06 -4.55 7.36
N VAL A 266 -4.02 -3.24 7.11
CA VAL A 266 -5.14 -2.33 7.42
C VAL A 266 -6.44 -2.83 6.78
N GLN A 267 -6.39 -3.23 5.52
CA GLN A 267 -7.57 -3.77 4.83
C GLN A 267 -8.09 -5.05 5.50
N SER A 268 -7.19 -5.93 5.92
CA SER A 268 -7.55 -7.21 6.56
C SER A 268 -8.16 -7.10 7.95
N ARG A 269 -8.20 -5.91 8.58
CA ARG A 269 -9.02 -5.67 9.79
C ARG A 269 -10.47 -5.39 9.47
N THR A 270 -10.72 -4.81 8.32
CA THR A 270 -12.07 -4.50 7.86
C THR A 270 -12.67 -5.62 7.02
N VAL A 271 -11.83 -6.42 6.34
CA VAL A 271 -12.22 -7.58 5.53
C VAL A 271 -11.66 -8.85 6.15
N LEU A 272 -12.50 -9.56 6.89
CA LEU A 272 -12.15 -10.76 7.64
C LEU A 272 -12.43 -12.01 6.82
N SER A 273 -11.62 -13.07 7.01
CA SER A 273 -11.85 -14.36 6.34
C SER A 273 -13.02 -15.17 6.91
N GLY A 274 -13.72 -14.66 7.91
CA GLY A 274 -14.79 -15.34 8.64
C GLY A 274 -15.34 -14.40 9.73
N HIS A 275 -16.10 -14.94 10.68
CA HIS A 275 -16.77 -14.12 11.69
C HIS A 275 -15.83 -13.32 12.59
N VAL A 276 -16.18 -12.09 12.91
CA VAL A 276 -15.43 -11.12 13.74
C VAL A 276 -15.05 -11.67 15.11
N LYS A 277 -15.92 -12.49 15.72
CA LYS A 277 -15.67 -13.10 17.04
C LYS A 277 -14.58 -14.17 17.02
N SER A 278 -14.37 -14.82 15.88
CA SER A 278 -13.45 -15.96 15.73
C SER A 278 -12.23 -15.66 14.88
N SER A 279 -12.38 -14.74 13.91
CA SER A 279 -11.36 -14.42 12.93
C SER A 279 -10.30 -13.53 13.56
N ARG A 280 -9.04 -13.81 13.24
CA ARG A 280 -7.89 -13.06 13.74
C ARG A 280 -7.21 -12.39 12.55
N SER A 281 -6.81 -11.13 12.72
CA SER A 281 -6.08 -10.42 11.67
C SER A 281 -4.72 -11.07 11.40
N PRO A 282 -4.17 -10.93 10.19
CA PRO A 282 -2.79 -11.28 9.88
C PRO A 282 -1.77 -10.74 10.90
N ALA A 283 -1.94 -9.50 11.38
CA ALA A 283 -1.08 -8.93 12.41
C ALA A 283 -1.15 -9.68 13.75
N TYR A 284 -2.32 -10.18 14.17
CA TYR A 284 -2.41 -11.01 15.37
C TYR A 284 -1.53 -12.26 15.26
N GLU A 285 -1.54 -12.91 14.10
CA GLU A 285 -0.75 -14.12 13.84
C GLU A 285 0.75 -13.82 13.77
N LEU A 286 1.13 -12.66 13.20
CA LEU A 286 2.49 -12.14 13.25
C LEU A 286 2.95 -11.97 14.70
N ILE A 287 2.16 -11.29 15.55
CA ILE A 287 2.52 -11.06 16.96
C ILE A 287 2.67 -12.38 17.71
N LYS A 288 1.76 -13.32 17.48
CA LYS A 288 1.82 -14.67 18.06
C LYS A 288 3.09 -15.40 17.60
N GLY A 289 3.43 -15.32 16.31
CA GLY A 289 4.64 -15.90 15.74
C GLY A 289 5.93 -15.29 16.29
N LEU A 290 5.96 -13.98 16.52
CA LEU A 290 7.08 -13.28 17.16
C LEU A 290 7.29 -13.78 18.59
N LYS A 291 6.23 -13.82 19.39
CA LYS A 291 6.28 -14.31 20.78
C LYS A 291 6.78 -15.75 20.86
N ALA A 292 6.33 -16.63 19.96
CA ALA A 292 6.76 -18.03 19.91
C ALA A 292 8.28 -18.20 19.65
N ARG A 293 8.92 -17.20 19.06
CA ARG A 293 10.37 -17.18 18.76
C ARG A 293 11.18 -16.34 19.73
N GLY A 294 10.58 -15.88 20.84
CA GLY A 294 11.25 -15.00 21.80
C GLY A 294 11.48 -13.57 21.32
N HIS A 295 10.84 -13.16 20.22
CA HIS A 295 10.84 -11.78 19.76
C HIS A 295 9.66 -11.02 20.36
N THR A 296 9.87 -9.73 20.62
CA THR A 296 8.80 -8.79 20.92
C THR A 296 8.54 -7.94 19.68
N ILE A 297 7.46 -7.17 19.69
CA ILE A 297 7.17 -6.32 18.55
C ILE A 297 8.20 -5.17 18.46
N GLU A 298 8.75 -4.75 19.60
CA GLU A 298 9.85 -3.80 19.68
C GLU A 298 11.10 -4.32 18.97
N THR A 299 11.48 -5.58 19.22
CA THR A 299 12.67 -6.15 18.57
C THR A 299 12.45 -6.35 17.07
N TYR A 300 11.23 -6.71 16.65
CA TYR A 300 10.85 -6.75 15.24
C TYR A 300 10.93 -5.37 14.57
N ASN A 301 10.40 -4.34 15.21
CA ASN A 301 10.45 -2.96 14.69
C ASN A 301 11.87 -2.41 14.62
N MET A 302 12.73 -2.77 15.57
CA MET A 302 14.16 -2.44 15.49
C MET A 302 14.81 -3.07 14.25
N GLN A 303 14.45 -4.31 13.91
CA GLN A 303 14.92 -4.94 12.67
C GLN A 303 14.40 -4.21 11.43
N ILE A 304 13.10 -3.86 11.39
CA ILE A 304 12.56 -3.05 10.28
C ILE A 304 13.32 -1.72 10.13
N GLN A 305 13.54 -0.99 11.22
CA GLN A 305 14.24 0.29 11.20
C GLN A 305 15.69 0.16 10.69
N ARG A 306 16.38 -0.94 11.02
CA ARG A 306 17.73 -1.22 10.52
C ARG A 306 17.80 -1.21 8.98
N TYR A 307 16.73 -1.61 8.30
CA TYR A 307 16.67 -1.67 6.84
C TYR A 307 15.98 -0.46 6.20
N THR A 308 15.07 0.20 6.92
CA THR A 308 14.20 1.27 6.37
C THR A 308 14.60 2.69 6.77
N ASP A 309 15.43 2.88 7.80
CA ASP A 309 15.94 4.20 8.18
C ASP A 309 17.31 4.46 7.51
N PRO A 310 17.40 5.41 6.56
CA PRO A 310 18.66 5.75 5.91
C PRO A 310 19.64 6.49 6.84
N GLY A 311 19.28 6.78 8.10
CA GLY A 311 20.12 7.54 9.03
C GLY A 311 20.14 9.04 8.74
N GLU A 312 19.21 9.51 7.90
CA GLU A 312 19.14 10.89 7.38
C GLU A 312 18.36 11.85 8.27
N GLY A 313 18.00 11.44 9.50
CA GLY A 313 17.32 12.25 10.52
C GLY A 313 18.05 13.53 10.98
N ARG A 314 19.08 13.99 10.24
CA ARG A 314 19.84 15.22 10.47
C ARG A 314 19.57 16.34 9.46
N LYS A 315 18.91 16.08 8.33
CA LYS A 315 18.55 17.15 7.39
C LYS A 315 17.32 17.90 7.91
N ALA A 316 17.34 19.23 7.84
CA ALA A 316 16.16 20.05 8.06
C ALA A 316 15.31 20.07 6.78
N MET A 317 13.99 20.07 6.93
CA MET A 317 13.06 20.26 5.81
C MET A 317 13.27 21.68 5.24
N PRO A 318 13.36 21.85 3.91
CA PRO A 318 13.48 23.17 3.31
C PRO A 318 12.24 24.02 3.60
N GLU A 319 12.40 25.34 3.57
CA GLU A 319 11.30 26.29 3.75
C GLU A 319 10.29 26.25 2.60
N VAL A 320 10.75 25.90 1.38
CA VAL A 320 9.92 25.74 0.17
C VAL A 320 10.46 24.57 -0.65
N PHE A 321 9.57 23.71 -1.17
CA PHE A 321 9.97 22.63 -2.07
C PHE A 321 10.20 23.12 -3.49
N SER A 322 11.27 22.63 -4.12
CA SER A 322 11.64 23.04 -5.49
C SER A 322 10.88 22.26 -6.57
N ASN A 323 10.50 21.02 -6.27
CA ASN A 323 9.85 20.07 -7.18
C ASN A 323 9.02 19.02 -6.41
N ALA A 324 8.19 18.25 -7.13
CA ALA A 324 7.33 17.23 -6.52
C ALA A 324 8.10 16.11 -5.82
N GLU A 325 9.30 15.78 -6.29
CA GLU A 325 10.11 14.68 -5.75
C GLU A 325 10.69 15.04 -4.38
N ASP A 326 11.16 16.28 -4.21
CA ASP A 326 11.55 16.82 -2.91
C ASP A 326 10.37 16.80 -1.93
N ALA A 327 9.20 17.27 -2.39
CA ALA A 327 7.98 17.29 -1.57
C ALA A 327 7.56 15.87 -1.15
N TYR A 328 7.63 14.91 -2.07
CA TYR A 328 7.30 13.50 -1.83
C TYR A 328 8.26 12.83 -0.84
N TYR A 329 9.57 13.06 -0.96
CA TYR A 329 10.56 12.55 -0.02
C TYR A 329 10.27 13.03 1.43
N TRP A 330 9.99 14.33 1.59
CA TRP A 330 9.66 14.89 2.90
C TRP A 330 8.28 14.43 3.40
N TRP A 331 7.35 14.20 2.48
CA TRP A 331 6.04 13.64 2.79
C TRP A 331 6.15 12.23 3.37
N GLN A 332 6.94 11.35 2.76
CA GLN A 332 7.23 10.00 3.30
C GLN A 332 7.86 10.08 4.70
N THR A 333 8.71 11.09 4.94
CA THR A 333 9.30 11.33 6.26
C THR A 333 8.26 11.78 7.28
N CYS A 334 7.36 12.70 6.94
CA CYS A 334 6.23 13.09 7.78
C CYS A 334 5.32 11.90 8.09
N GLN A 335 4.99 11.09 7.08
CA GLN A 335 4.17 9.89 7.24
C GLN A 335 4.80 8.89 8.21
N ARG A 336 6.08 8.56 8.04
CA ARG A 336 6.80 7.67 8.98
C ARG A 336 6.85 8.22 10.40
N ARG A 337 6.91 9.56 10.56
CA ARG A 337 6.84 10.19 11.88
C ARG A 337 5.48 10.00 12.52
N ILE A 338 4.40 10.18 11.76
CA ILE A 338 2.99 10.09 12.23
C ILE A 338 2.52 8.64 12.37
N ALA A 339 3.02 7.70 11.57
CA ALA A 339 2.71 6.27 11.69
C ALA A 339 3.05 5.72 13.09
N LYS A 340 3.97 6.38 13.80
CA LYS A 340 4.28 6.09 15.21
C LYS A 340 3.12 6.39 16.17
N LEU A 341 2.02 7.02 15.72
CA LEU A 341 0.83 7.29 16.52
C LEU A 341 -0.02 6.05 16.69
N GLY A 342 -0.08 5.22 15.65
CA GLY A 342 -0.95 4.05 15.58
C GLY A 342 -1.01 3.26 16.89
N PRO A 343 0.11 2.82 17.49
CA PRO A 343 0.17 2.06 18.74
C PRO A 343 -0.42 2.76 19.92
N LEU A 344 -0.10 4.04 20.06
CA LEU A 344 -0.60 4.82 21.18
C LEU A 344 -2.12 4.92 21.06
N LEU A 345 -2.61 5.18 19.86
CA LEU A 345 -4.03 5.24 19.57
C LEU A 345 -4.71 3.89 19.80
N LEU A 346 -4.03 2.78 19.49
CA LEU A 346 -4.53 1.43 19.71
C LEU A 346 -4.57 1.02 21.17
N THR A 347 -3.52 1.31 21.93
CA THR A 347 -3.51 1.07 23.36
C THR A 347 -4.63 1.87 24.01
N VAL A 348 -4.82 3.13 23.60
CA VAL A 348 -5.95 3.94 24.06
C VAL A 348 -7.28 3.29 23.64
N ILE A 349 -7.46 2.83 22.40
CA ILE A 349 -8.70 2.17 21.94
C ILE A 349 -8.99 0.85 22.69
N ASP A 350 -7.97 0.02 22.92
CA ASP A 350 -8.10 -1.23 23.66
C ASP A 350 -8.47 -0.96 25.14
N ASP A 351 -7.81 0.03 25.77
CA ASP A 351 -8.11 0.46 27.13
C ASP A 351 -9.54 1.04 27.25
N LEU A 352 -10.03 1.65 26.18
CA LEU A 352 -11.38 2.24 26.07
C LEU A 352 -12.48 1.19 25.90
N LYS A 353 -12.14 -0.06 25.59
CA LYS A 353 -13.10 -1.16 25.42
C LYS A 353 -14.32 -0.79 24.57
N VAL A 354 -14.08 -0.20 23.39
CA VAL A 354 -15.14 0.30 22.48
C VAL A 354 -16.23 -0.74 22.22
N GLU A 355 -15.85 -2.01 22.17
CA GLU A 355 -16.74 -3.17 22.02
C GLU A 355 -17.77 -3.36 23.13
N GLU A 356 -17.54 -2.84 24.34
CA GLU A 356 -18.46 -2.89 25.48
C GLU A 356 -19.46 -1.72 25.46
N ILE A 357 -19.30 -0.73 24.56
CA ILE A 357 -20.15 0.46 24.49
C ILE A 357 -21.42 0.16 23.69
N ASN A 358 -22.59 0.32 24.32
CA ASN A 358 -23.89 -0.01 23.73
C ASN A 358 -24.89 1.16 23.68
N ASP A 359 -24.54 2.31 24.25
CA ASP A 359 -25.42 3.47 24.41
C ASP A 359 -24.66 4.81 24.24
N GLU A 360 -25.40 5.92 24.31
CA GLU A 360 -24.82 7.28 24.20
C GLU A 360 -23.93 7.64 25.40
N ALA A 361 -24.22 7.14 26.60
CA ALA A 361 -23.47 7.46 27.81
C ALA A 361 -22.05 6.87 27.78
N GLY A 362 -21.90 5.64 27.29
CA GLY A 362 -20.59 5.04 27.06
C GLY A 362 -19.78 5.77 25.99
N ILE A 363 -20.44 6.34 24.97
CA ILE A 363 -19.76 7.20 23.97
C ILE A 363 -19.27 8.50 24.60
N ASP A 364 -20.05 9.14 25.47
CA ASP A 364 -19.62 10.35 26.18
C ASP A 364 -18.38 10.07 27.05
N GLN A 365 -18.38 8.96 27.80
CA GLN A 365 -17.21 8.54 28.59
C GLN A 365 -15.98 8.30 27.69
N LEU A 366 -16.17 7.63 26.56
CA LEU A 366 -15.09 7.38 25.61
C LEU A 366 -14.50 8.68 25.07
N LEU A 367 -15.35 9.60 24.62
CA LEU A 367 -14.92 10.86 24.05
C LEU A 367 -14.24 11.75 25.09
N GLU A 368 -14.77 11.80 26.32
CA GLU A 368 -14.16 12.53 27.43
C GLU A 368 -12.78 11.94 27.79
N MET A 369 -12.66 10.62 27.84
CA MET A 369 -11.39 9.95 28.08
C MET A 369 -10.38 10.29 26.98
N MET A 370 -10.75 10.16 25.70
CA MET A 370 -9.88 10.49 24.56
C MET A 370 -9.39 11.94 24.60
N GLN A 371 -10.25 12.88 24.98
CA GLN A 371 -9.92 14.29 25.12
C GLN A 371 -8.97 14.58 26.30
N ASN A 372 -8.87 13.67 27.27
CA ASN A 372 -8.06 13.86 28.48
C ASN A 372 -6.83 12.93 28.53
N GLN A 373 -6.56 12.10 27.51
CA GLN A 373 -5.36 11.27 27.44
C GLN A 373 -4.11 12.10 27.05
N PRO A 374 -3.21 12.43 27.98
CA PRO A 374 -2.16 13.42 27.75
C PRO A 374 -1.13 12.98 26.71
N GLU A 375 -0.82 11.69 26.65
CA GLU A 375 0.13 11.15 25.67
C GLU A 375 -0.43 11.24 24.24
N LEU A 376 -1.72 10.93 24.08
CA LEU A 376 -2.42 11.02 22.80
C LEU A 376 -2.48 12.47 22.32
N LEU A 377 -2.88 13.40 23.19
CA LEU A 377 -2.95 14.82 22.87
C LEU A 377 -1.58 15.39 22.45
N ALA A 378 -0.53 15.14 23.24
CA ALA A 378 0.82 15.63 22.95
C ALA A 378 1.34 15.08 21.62
N TYR A 379 1.03 13.82 21.32
CA TYR A 379 1.39 13.24 20.03
C TYR A 379 0.63 13.89 18.87
N CYS A 380 -0.68 14.11 19.03
CA CYS A 380 -1.52 14.72 17.99
C CYS A 380 -1.11 16.16 17.70
N GLU A 381 -0.80 16.94 18.73
CA GLU A 381 -0.25 18.29 18.58
C GLU A 381 1.05 18.28 17.76
N LYS A 382 1.98 17.39 18.10
CA LYS A 382 3.23 17.22 17.35
C LYS A 382 2.99 16.79 15.90
N SER A 383 1.99 15.94 15.67
CA SER A 383 1.62 15.47 14.33
C SER A 383 1.05 16.60 13.48
N VAL A 384 0.14 17.39 14.04
CA VAL A 384 -0.42 18.58 13.41
C VAL A 384 0.68 19.59 13.08
N ALA A 385 1.61 19.86 14.01
CA ALA A 385 2.73 20.75 13.76
C ALA A 385 3.61 20.27 12.59
N ASN A 386 3.92 18.97 12.53
CA ASN A 386 4.68 18.40 11.41
C ASN A 386 3.93 18.55 10.07
N LEU A 387 2.61 18.30 10.06
CA LEU A 387 1.78 18.44 8.86
C LEU A 387 1.71 19.90 8.39
N GLN A 388 1.55 20.84 9.32
CA GLN A 388 1.52 22.26 9.00
C GLN A 388 2.86 22.75 8.45
N GLN A 389 3.97 22.29 9.04
CA GLN A 389 5.30 22.62 8.52
C GLN A 389 5.49 22.11 7.09
N TRP A 390 5.07 20.87 6.81
CA TRP A 390 5.14 20.32 5.46
C TRP A 390 4.24 21.07 4.49
N ARG A 391 3.01 21.40 4.89
CA ARG A 391 2.09 22.22 4.08
C ARG A 391 2.70 23.57 3.75
N HIS A 392 3.30 24.25 4.72
CA HIS A 392 3.90 25.56 4.50
C HIS A 392 4.99 25.50 3.41
N ALA A 393 5.82 24.46 3.42
CA ALA A 393 6.83 24.25 2.39
C ALA A 393 6.26 23.83 1.03
N PHE A 394 5.11 23.15 1.03
CA PHE A 394 4.45 22.64 -0.17
C PHE A 394 3.55 23.66 -0.89
N GLU A 395 2.88 24.54 -0.13
CA GLU A 395 1.86 25.47 -0.66
C GLU A 395 2.38 26.36 -1.81
N PRO A 396 3.60 26.92 -1.79
CA PRO A 396 4.11 27.70 -2.91
C PRO A 396 4.27 26.89 -4.20
N LEU A 397 4.76 25.64 -4.09
CA LEU A 397 4.88 24.73 -5.22
C LEU A 397 3.50 24.34 -5.75
N TYR A 398 2.56 24.02 -4.85
CA TYR A 398 1.18 23.70 -5.21
C TYR A 398 0.53 24.83 -6.02
N ASN A 399 0.57 26.06 -5.52
CA ASN A 399 -0.03 27.22 -6.17
C ASN A 399 0.63 27.55 -7.52
N LYS A 400 1.96 27.42 -7.60
CA LYS A 400 2.69 27.61 -8.86
C LYS A 400 2.23 26.60 -9.93
N ILE A 401 2.12 25.33 -9.57
CA ILE A 401 1.73 24.29 -10.52
C ILE A 401 0.27 24.41 -10.94
N LEU A 402 -0.63 24.78 -10.02
CA LEU A 402 -2.05 24.97 -10.35
C LEU A 402 -2.33 26.18 -11.26
N SER A 403 -1.42 27.16 -11.30
CA SER A 403 -1.56 28.36 -12.12
C SER A 403 -0.81 28.29 -13.45
N ASP A 404 0.03 27.28 -13.66
CA ASP A 404 0.81 27.11 -14.89
C ASP A 404 0.04 26.27 -15.92
N GLU A 405 -0.47 26.91 -16.97
CA GLU A 405 -1.18 26.24 -18.08
C GLU A 405 -0.28 25.30 -18.89
N ASN A 406 1.04 25.44 -18.81
CA ASN A 406 2.00 24.63 -19.58
C ASN A 406 2.50 23.41 -18.82
N VAL A 407 2.05 23.21 -17.57
CA VAL A 407 2.51 22.07 -16.78
C VAL A 407 2.06 20.75 -17.41
N SER A 408 2.96 19.75 -17.41
CA SER A 408 2.58 18.43 -17.89
C SER A 408 1.47 17.81 -17.03
N ARG A 409 0.53 17.10 -17.66
CA ARG A 409 -0.52 16.31 -16.99
C ARG A 409 0.02 15.46 -15.84
N LYS A 410 1.19 14.84 -16.05
CA LYS A 410 1.83 13.97 -15.05
C LYS A 410 2.21 14.74 -13.78
N GLU A 411 2.82 15.91 -13.95
CA GLU A 411 3.27 16.73 -12.83
C GLU A 411 2.10 17.34 -12.06
N TYR A 412 1.08 17.82 -12.78
CA TYR A 412 -0.17 18.29 -12.18
C TYR A 412 -0.82 17.24 -11.28
N LEU A 413 -0.96 16.00 -11.77
CA LEU A 413 -1.57 14.91 -11.00
C LEU A 413 -0.73 14.48 -9.79
N LYS A 414 0.60 14.52 -9.88
CA LYS A 414 1.48 14.28 -8.73
C LYS A 414 1.27 15.31 -7.62
N ILE A 415 1.14 16.58 -7.98
CA ILE A 415 0.92 17.67 -7.02
C ILE A 415 -0.46 17.53 -6.35
N LEU A 416 -1.50 17.24 -7.13
CA LEU A 416 -2.83 16.92 -6.58
C LEU A 416 -2.81 15.70 -5.66
N HIS A 417 -2.06 14.66 -6.05
CA HIS A 417 -1.90 13.45 -5.24
C HIS A 417 -1.25 13.74 -3.88
N LEU A 418 -0.19 14.54 -3.86
CA LEU A 418 0.45 15.02 -2.63
C LEU A 418 -0.51 15.85 -1.77
N ARG A 419 -1.30 16.74 -2.40
CA ARG A 419 -2.32 17.54 -1.70
C ARG A 419 -3.37 16.66 -1.04
N MET A 420 -3.91 15.68 -1.77
CA MET A 420 -4.88 14.72 -1.25
C MET A 420 -4.33 14.00 -0.03
N HIS A 421 -3.09 13.49 -0.13
CA HIS A 421 -2.46 12.79 0.97
C HIS A 421 -2.30 13.67 2.23
N TYR A 422 -1.92 14.93 2.05
CA TYR A 422 -1.89 15.91 3.14
C TYR A 422 -3.27 16.09 3.76
N LEU A 423 -4.30 16.35 2.95
CA LEU A 423 -5.67 16.59 3.42
C LEU A 423 -6.20 15.40 4.22
N VAL A 424 -5.99 14.18 3.72
CA VAL A 424 -6.40 12.93 4.39
C VAL A 424 -5.71 12.77 5.74
N MET A 425 -4.39 12.94 5.80
CA MET A 425 -3.67 12.84 7.08
C MET A 425 -4.08 13.94 8.06
N PHE A 426 -4.32 15.15 7.55
CA PHE A 426 -4.80 16.26 8.35
C PHE A 426 -6.21 15.97 8.89
N LEU A 427 -7.10 15.39 8.07
CA LEU A 427 -8.42 14.93 8.49
C LEU A 427 -8.33 13.91 9.64
N TYR A 428 -7.44 12.92 9.54
CA TYR A 428 -7.26 11.93 10.61
C TYR A 428 -6.72 12.52 11.92
N SER A 429 -6.02 13.66 11.88
CA SER A 429 -5.56 14.35 13.09
C SER A 429 -6.69 14.91 13.96
N PHE A 430 -7.91 15.02 13.41
CA PHE A 430 -9.10 15.45 14.16
C PHE A 430 -9.73 14.35 15.00
N PHE A 431 -9.41 13.07 14.77
CA PHE A 431 -10.03 11.92 15.45
C PHE A 431 -10.09 12.05 16.98
N PRO A 432 -9.03 12.46 17.69
CA PRO A 432 -9.07 12.65 19.15
C PRO A 432 -9.95 13.82 19.61
N LYS A 433 -10.38 14.68 18.68
CA LYS A 433 -11.18 15.88 18.94
C LYS A 433 -12.64 15.72 18.55
N TYR A 434 -13.07 14.50 18.24
CA TYR A 434 -14.43 14.25 17.77
C TYR A 434 -15.54 14.61 18.77
N ALA A 435 -15.24 14.83 20.05
CA ALA A 435 -16.26 15.31 20.99
C ALA A 435 -16.67 16.78 20.79
N ASP A 436 -15.89 17.58 20.06
CA ASP A 436 -16.20 18.99 19.80
C ASP A 436 -16.95 19.16 18.47
N GLU A 437 -18.23 19.53 18.54
CA GLU A 437 -19.09 19.79 17.39
C GLU A 437 -18.49 20.85 16.45
N ALA A 438 -17.90 21.92 17.00
CA ALA A 438 -17.30 22.98 16.20
C ALA A 438 -16.09 22.47 15.42
N THR A 439 -15.29 21.60 16.06
CA THR A 439 -14.18 20.91 15.40
C THR A 439 -14.68 20.06 14.24
N ILE A 440 -15.73 19.26 14.43
CA ILE A 440 -16.30 18.46 13.34
C ILE A 440 -16.83 19.33 12.19
N ALA A 441 -17.56 20.40 12.50
CA ALA A 441 -18.08 21.33 11.49
C ALA A 441 -16.94 21.95 10.65
N SER A 442 -15.80 22.25 11.30
CA SER A 442 -14.61 22.81 10.64
C SER A 442 -13.94 21.87 9.63
N MET A 443 -14.27 20.57 9.63
CA MET A 443 -13.71 19.58 8.69
C MET A 443 -14.30 19.71 7.28
N THR A 444 -15.48 20.30 7.14
CA THR A 444 -16.27 20.34 5.90
C THR A 444 -15.48 20.85 4.68
N PRO A 445 -14.72 21.96 4.75
CA PRO A 445 -13.95 22.45 3.60
C PRO A 445 -12.89 21.45 3.13
N TYR A 446 -12.23 20.76 4.07
CA TYR A 446 -11.21 19.74 3.75
C TYR A 446 -11.84 18.50 3.12
N CYS A 447 -12.99 18.05 3.64
CA CYS A 447 -13.76 16.95 3.06
C CYS A 447 -14.19 17.25 1.61
N ARG A 448 -14.61 18.49 1.35
CA ARG A 448 -14.97 18.94 0.00
C ARG A 448 -13.77 18.91 -0.95
N GLU A 449 -12.64 19.48 -0.50
CA GLU A 449 -11.39 19.46 -1.29
C GLU A 449 -10.90 18.03 -1.55
N ILE A 450 -11.01 17.12 -0.57
CA ILE A 450 -10.70 15.69 -0.76
C ILE A 450 -11.55 15.10 -1.88
N ASN A 451 -12.87 15.31 -1.86
CA ASN A 451 -13.75 14.80 -2.92
C ASN A 451 -13.35 15.33 -4.29
N ASP A 452 -13.12 16.64 -4.42
CA ASP A 452 -12.77 17.28 -5.69
C ASP A 452 -11.45 16.73 -6.25
N VAL A 453 -10.43 16.63 -5.40
CA VAL A 453 -9.12 16.12 -5.81
C VAL A 453 -9.19 14.64 -6.17
N ILE A 454 -9.87 13.81 -5.37
CA ILE A 454 -10.02 12.38 -5.67
C ILE A 454 -10.79 12.17 -6.97
N GLU A 455 -11.87 12.91 -7.22
CA GLU A 455 -12.62 12.81 -8.47
C GLU A 455 -11.75 13.15 -9.69
N ILE A 456 -10.93 14.20 -9.61
CA ILE A 456 -9.98 14.53 -10.68
C ILE A 456 -8.99 13.39 -10.91
N LEU A 457 -8.38 12.85 -9.84
CA LEU A 457 -7.41 11.77 -9.93
C LEU A 457 -8.03 10.50 -10.56
N LEU A 458 -9.24 10.13 -10.15
CA LEU A 458 -9.95 8.96 -10.67
C LEU A 458 -10.36 9.14 -12.13
N ARG A 459 -10.94 10.30 -12.47
CA ARG A 459 -11.34 10.63 -13.85
C ARG A 459 -10.14 10.61 -14.80
N GLU A 460 -9.01 11.15 -14.37
CA GLU A 460 -7.79 11.13 -15.18
C GLU A 460 -7.23 9.71 -15.30
N GLN A 461 -7.19 8.93 -14.22
CA GLN A 461 -6.70 7.56 -14.28
C GLN A 461 -7.54 6.68 -15.23
N GLN A 462 -8.88 6.83 -15.21
CA GLN A 462 -9.78 6.04 -16.04
C GLN A 462 -9.54 6.23 -17.55
N LYS A 463 -9.05 7.40 -17.99
CA LYS A 463 -8.72 7.65 -19.41
C LYS A 463 -7.64 6.70 -19.95
N ASP A 464 -6.80 6.18 -19.07
CA ASP A 464 -5.70 5.28 -19.44
C ASP A 464 -6.10 3.80 -19.38
N PHE A 465 -7.34 3.48 -18.98
CA PHE A 465 -7.83 2.10 -18.86
C PHE A 465 -8.07 1.46 -20.22
N LYS A 466 -7.51 0.27 -20.43
CA LYS A 466 -7.68 -0.52 -21.67
C LYS A 466 -8.55 -1.77 -21.50
N THR A 467 -8.66 -2.24 -20.27
CA THR A 467 -9.36 -3.48 -19.91
C THR A 467 -10.11 -3.26 -18.60
N PRO A 468 -11.20 -4.00 -18.33
CA PRO A 468 -11.90 -3.95 -17.06
C PRO A 468 -11.03 -4.28 -15.84
N ALA A 469 -9.92 -4.99 -16.03
CA ALA A 469 -8.97 -5.29 -14.95
C ALA A 469 -8.24 -4.05 -14.42
N HIS A 470 -8.23 -2.95 -15.16
CA HIS A 470 -7.59 -1.71 -14.71
C HIS A 470 -8.30 -1.03 -13.53
N VAL A 471 -9.53 -1.44 -13.20
CA VAL A 471 -10.22 -1.00 -11.98
C VAL A 471 -9.54 -1.52 -10.70
N PHE A 472 -8.64 -2.49 -10.83
CA PHE A 472 -7.89 -3.07 -9.72
C PHE A 472 -6.54 -2.36 -9.50
N SER A 473 -6.23 -2.11 -8.22
CA SER A 473 -4.92 -1.66 -7.76
C SER A 473 -4.51 -2.40 -6.50
N MET A 474 -3.21 -2.68 -6.36
CA MET A 474 -2.61 -3.17 -5.10
C MET A 474 -2.24 -2.02 -4.16
N GLU A 475 -2.20 -0.80 -4.68
CA GLU A 475 -1.86 0.38 -3.91
C GLU A 475 -3.09 1.28 -3.76
N PHE A 476 -3.04 2.14 -2.74
CA PHE A 476 -3.83 3.36 -2.67
C PHE A 476 -5.31 3.17 -2.35
N GLY A 477 -5.67 3.41 -1.07
CA GLY A 477 -7.03 3.32 -0.52
C GLY A 477 -7.90 4.56 -0.74
N LEU A 478 -7.98 5.11 -1.94
CA LEU A 478 -8.87 6.24 -2.28
C LEU A 478 -10.34 5.92 -2.02
N ALA A 479 -10.78 4.68 -2.25
CA ALA A 479 -12.19 4.34 -2.06
C ALA A 479 -12.52 4.43 -0.56
N TRP A 480 -11.59 3.94 0.27
CA TRP A 480 -11.64 4.14 1.71
C TRP A 480 -11.67 5.62 2.10
N GLN A 481 -10.89 6.50 1.46
CA GLN A 481 -10.90 7.93 1.82
C GLN A 481 -12.26 8.59 1.53
N LEU A 482 -12.89 8.26 0.40
CA LEU A 482 -14.25 8.72 0.09
C LEU A 482 -15.26 8.14 1.10
N THR A 483 -15.11 6.88 1.50
CA THR A 483 -15.92 6.28 2.58
C THR A 483 -15.75 7.05 3.88
N VAL A 484 -14.51 7.41 4.27
CA VAL A 484 -14.26 8.20 5.48
C VAL A 484 -14.92 9.58 5.38
N VAL A 485 -14.82 10.29 4.25
CA VAL A 485 -15.52 11.56 4.06
C VAL A 485 -17.04 11.39 4.18
N ALA A 486 -17.60 10.38 3.50
CA ALA A 486 -19.03 10.10 3.49
C ALA A 486 -19.57 9.67 4.86
N MET A 487 -18.74 9.05 5.70
CA MET A 487 -19.12 8.70 7.06
C MET A 487 -18.96 9.92 7.99
N THR A 488 -17.83 10.61 7.97
CA THR A 488 -17.47 11.58 9.01
C THR A 488 -17.96 13.01 8.80
N CYS A 489 -18.13 13.46 7.56
CA CYS A 489 -18.51 14.86 7.28
C CYS A 489 -19.96 15.13 7.69
N ARG A 490 -20.25 16.27 8.33
CA ARG A 490 -21.62 16.66 8.75
C ARG A 490 -22.44 17.32 7.65
N ASP A 491 -21.82 17.81 6.59
CA ASP A 491 -22.52 18.37 5.43
C ASP A 491 -23.07 17.23 4.52
N PRO A 492 -24.40 17.11 4.37
CA PRO A 492 -25.01 16.04 3.56
C PRO A 492 -24.64 16.13 2.07
N LEU A 493 -24.41 17.32 1.52
CA LEU A 493 -24.04 17.47 0.11
C LEU A 493 -22.62 16.95 -0.13
N VAL A 494 -21.72 17.15 0.83
CA VAL A 494 -20.36 16.61 0.75
C VAL A 494 -20.37 15.08 0.89
N ARG A 495 -21.22 14.51 1.77
CA ARG A 495 -21.40 13.05 1.89
C ARG A 495 -22.00 12.43 0.63
N ASP A 496 -23.04 13.04 0.07
CA ASP A 496 -23.70 12.56 -1.14
C ASP A 496 -22.75 12.67 -2.34
N ASN A 497 -21.91 13.72 -2.41
CA ASN A 497 -20.88 13.83 -3.44
C ASN A 497 -19.83 12.70 -3.35
N ALA A 498 -19.33 12.40 -2.14
CA ALA A 498 -18.39 11.29 -1.94
C ALA A 498 -18.99 9.94 -2.39
N THR A 499 -20.25 9.69 -2.03
CA THR A 499 -21.00 8.49 -2.46
C THR A 499 -21.14 8.45 -3.98
N ARG A 500 -21.56 9.55 -4.63
CA ARG A 500 -21.67 9.65 -6.09
C ARG A 500 -20.33 9.38 -6.80
N ILE A 501 -19.22 9.89 -6.29
CA ILE A 501 -17.89 9.65 -6.87
C ILE A 501 -17.57 8.15 -6.85
N LEU A 502 -17.83 7.45 -5.73
CA LEU A 502 -17.65 6.00 -5.65
C LEU A 502 -18.57 5.23 -6.62
N GLU A 503 -19.82 5.68 -6.81
CA GLU A 503 -20.75 5.09 -7.80
C GLU A 503 -20.25 5.30 -9.23
N THR A 504 -19.70 6.47 -9.53
CA THR A 504 -19.23 6.85 -10.87
C THR A 504 -17.93 6.15 -11.25
N TYR A 505 -17.02 5.98 -10.29
CA TYR A 505 -15.68 5.43 -10.50
C TYR A 505 -15.44 4.16 -9.66
N PRO A 506 -16.12 3.03 -10.01
CA PRO A 506 -15.98 1.79 -9.27
C PRO A 506 -14.58 1.20 -9.41
N ARG A 507 -14.08 0.62 -8.31
CA ARG A 507 -12.72 0.12 -8.16
C ARG A 507 -12.53 -0.92 -7.08
N LYS A 508 -11.46 -1.68 -7.22
CA LYS A 508 -10.96 -2.64 -6.23
C LYS A 508 -9.54 -2.26 -5.81
N GLU A 509 -9.31 -2.16 -4.51
CA GLU A 509 -8.04 -1.74 -3.92
C GLU A 509 -7.56 -2.86 -2.99
N GLY A 510 -6.72 -3.77 -3.49
CA GLY A 510 -6.35 -4.99 -2.77
C GLY A 510 -7.58 -5.82 -2.40
N LEU A 511 -7.87 -5.92 -1.11
CA LEU A 511 -9.01 -6.62 -0.54
C LEU A 511 -10.31 -5.78 -0.54
N TRP A 512 -10.20 -4.46 -0.68
CA TRP A 512 -11.35 -3.56 -0.66
C TRP A 512 -12.10 -3.51 -1.99
N ASP A 513 -13.42 -3.44 -1.88
CA ASP A 513 -14.34 -3.31 -2.99
C ASP A 513 -15.21 -2.07 -2.80
N SER A 514 -15.03 -1.07 -3.66
CA SER A 514 -15.81 0.17 -3.61
C SER A 514 -17.32 -0.05 -3.66
N LYS A 515 -17.80 -1.11 -4.31
CA LYS A 515 -19.24 -1.43 -4.33
C LYS A 515 -19.75 -1.92 -2.99
N ALA A 516 -18.92 -2.64 -2.23
CA ALA A 516 -19.26 -3.04 -0.86
C ALA A 516 -19.32 -1.81 0.05
N PHE A 517 -18.38 -0.87 -0.11
CA PHE A 517 -18.45 0.42 0.58
C PHE A 517 -19.70 1.22 0.20
N LEU A 518 -20.11 1.23 -1.07
CA LEU A 518 -21.35 1.91 -1.47
C LEU A 518 -22.59 1.36 -0.76
N ALA A 519 -22.68 0.04 -0.56
CA ALA A 519 -23.76 -0.55 0.24
C ALA A 519 -23.76 -0.02 1.68
N VAL A 520 -22.59 0.05 2.31
CA VAL A 520 -22.42 0.66 3.64
C VAL A 520 -22.82 2.14 3.63
N LEU A 521 -22.44 2.91 2.62
CA LEU A 521 -22.74 4.34 2.54
C LEU A 521 -24.23 4.62 2.32
N LYS A 522 -24.92 3.81 1.51
CA LYS A 522 -26.39 3.88 1.39
C LYS A 522 -27.07 3.61 2.74
N LYS A 523 -26.59 2.61 3.48
CA LYS A 523 -27.07 2.32 4.83
C LYS A 523 -26.78 3.46 5.83
N ASN A 524 -25.58 4.03 5.77
CA ASN A 524 -25.23 5.20 6.58
C ASN A 524 -26.11 6.41 6.25
N ARG A 525 -26.50 6.61 4.99
CA ARG A 525 -27.43 7.68 4.61
C ARG A 525 -28.81 7.52 5.23
N GLU A 526 -29.33 6.29 5.30
CA GLU A 526 -30.57 5.98 6.01
C GLU A 526 -30.44 6.28 7.51
N LEU A 527 -29.35 5.83 8.13
CA LEU A 527 -29.03 6.09 9.54
C LEU A 527 -28.94 7.60 9.83
N GLU A 528 -28.23 8.37 9.00
CA GLU A 528 -28.12 9.82 9.12
C GLU A 528 -29.49 10.51 9.04
N ALA A 529 -30.37 10.06 8.13
CA ALA A 529 -31.70 10.60 7.97
C ALA A 529 -32.65 10.25 9.13
N GLU A 530 -32.53 9.06 9.71
CA GLU A 530 -33.27 8.65 10.91
C GLU A 530 -32.81 9.44 12.13
N ASN A 531 -31.49 9.52 12.35
CA ASN A 531 -30.88 10.20 13.47
C ASN A 531 -31.15 11.72 13.45
N ALA A 532 -31.20 12.35 12.27
CA ALA A 532 -31.45 13.78 12.15
C ALA A 532 -32.88 14.23 12.56
N ARG A 533 -33.80 13.29 12.84
CA ARG A 533 -35.18 13.60 13.23
C ARG A 533 -35.31 14.19 14.63
N GLU A 534 -34.34 13.95 15.50
CA GLU A 534 -34.38 14.42 16.89
C GLU A 534 -32.99 14.65 17.49
N GLY A 535 -32.98 15.39 18.59
CA GLY A 535 -31.79 15.75 19.33
C GLY A 535 -30.99 16.89 18.69
N THR A 536 -30.02 17.36 19.45
CA THR A 536 -29.05 18.39 19.02
C THR A 536 -28.04 17.83 18.03
N LEU A 537 -27.32 18.70 17.32
CA LEU A 537 -26.25 18.28 16.41
C LEU A 537 -25.16 17.48 17.13
N ALA A 538 -24.83 17.84 18.37
CA ALA A 538 -23.92 17.10 19.23
C ALA A 538 -24.44 15.70 19.58
N GLU A 539 -25.71 15.58 20.01
CA GLU A 539 -26.33 14.26 20.28
C GLU A 539 -26.38 13.38 19.05
N GLN A 540 -26.77 13.94 17.90
CA GLN A 540 -26.75 13.23 16.63
C GLN A 540 -25.35 12.72 16.31
N TRP A 541 -24.31 13.53 16.50
CA TRP A 541 -22.94 13.12 16.25
C TRP A 541 -22.48 12.01 17.20
N ARG A 542 -22.82 12.08 18.49
CA ARG A 542 -22.51 11.02 19.47
C ARG A 542 -23.06 9.67 19.03
N ARG A 543 -24.32 9.62 18.60
CA ARG A 543 -24.92 8.38 18.09
C ARG A 543 -24.18 7.82 16.87
N LEU A 544 -23.73 8.70 15.99
CA LEU A 544 -22.97 8.34 14.79
C LEU A 544 -21.54 7.92 15.09
N CYS A 545 -20.94 8.35 16.22
CA CYS A 545 -19.63 7.88 16.66
C CYS A 545 -19.63 6.37 16.98
N ARG A 546 -20.78 5.80 17.35
CA ARG A 546 -20.89 4.36 17.62
C ARG A 546 -21.09 3.51 16.36
N ARG A 547 -21.24 4.12 15.17
CA ARG A 547 -21.42 3.34 13.94
C ARG A 547 -20.12 2.63 13.55
N GLU A 548 -20.25 1.41 13.11
CA GLU A 548 -19.13 0.62 12.59
C GLU A 548 -19.60 -0.33 11.51
N PHE A 549 -18.68 -0.72 10.64
CA PHE A 549 -18.94 -1.76 9.66
C PHE A 549 -17.73 -2.68 9.52
N ILE A 550 -18.01 -3.95 9.27
CA ILE A 550 -17.02 -5.00 9.06
C ILE A 550 -17.53 -5.89 7.94
N PHE A 551 -16.60 -6.37 7.11
CA PHE A 551 -16.86 -7.34 6.07
C PHE A 551 -16.41 -8.71 6.55
N GLU A 552 -17.36 -9.60 6.78
CA GLU A 552 -17.11 -11.01 7.11
C GLU A 552 -17.09 -11.87 5.85
N ASP A 553 -16.62 -13.12 5.99
CA ASP A 553 -16.59 -14.13 4.92
C ASP A 553 -15.91 -13.62 3.65
N ALA A 554 -14.76 -12.95 3.85
CA ALA A 554 -13.99 -12.27 2.83
C ALA A 554 -14.82 -11.24 2.03
N GLY A 555 -15.71 -10.53 2.71
CA GLY A 555 -16.57 -9.48 2.13
C GLY A 555 -17.79 -9.98 1.39
N GLU A 556 -18.23 -11.20 1.69
CA GLU A 556 -19.53 -11.72 1.27
C GLU A 556 -20.66 -11.31 2.22
N THR A 557 -20.33 -11.00 3.48
CA THR A 557 -21.30 -10.55 4.49
C THR A 557 -20.88 -9.17 5.00
N ILE A 558 -21.79 -8.20 4.94
CA ILE A 558 -21.60 -6.87 5.53
C ILE A 558 -22.27 -6.86 6.90
N ILE A 559 -21.50 -6.53 7.93
CA ILE A 559 -21.99 -6.25 9.28
C ILE A 559 -21.99 -4.74 9.45
N PHE A 560 -23.11 -4.18 9.88
CA PHE A 560 -23.24 -2.76 10.18
C PHE A 560 -23.85 -2.60 11.57
N ARG A 561 -23.09 -2.03 12.52
CA ARG A 561 -23.61 -1.74 13.86
C ARG A 561 -23.82 -0.25 14.03
N SER A 562 -24.95 0.14 14.62
CA SER A 562 -25.26 1.54 14.90
C SER A 562 -26.28 1.65 16.03
N LEU A 563 -26.32 2.81 16.70
CA LEU A 563 -27.40 3.10 17.65
C LEU A 563 -28.70 3.35 16.88
N LYS A 564 -29.77 2.66 17.26
CA LYS A 564 -31.12 2.88 16.74
C LYS A 564 -32.10 3.03 17.88
N LYS A 565 -33.14 3.83 17.63
CA LYS A 565 -34.21 4.05 18.59
C LYS A 565 -35.17 2.86 18.63
N LYS A 566 -35.35 2.25 19.80
CA LYS A 566 -36.42 1.26 20.02
C LYS A 566 -37.77 1.96 20.05
N LYS A 567 -38.75 1.42 19.33
CA LYS A 567 -40.11 1.98 19.28
C LYS A 567 -40.84 1.84 20.62
N GLU A 568 -40.52 0.79 21.36
CA GLU A 568 -41.21 0.41 22.60
C GLU A 568 -40.73 1.24 23.80
N THR A 569 -39.42 1.43 23.94
CA THR A 569 -38.82 2.13 25.09
C THR A 569 -38.49 3.59 24.79
N GLY A 570 -38.31 3.93 23.51
CA GLY A 570 -37.79 5.23 23.09
C GLY A 570 -36.29 5.43 23.35
N GLU A 571 -35.60 4.40 23.84
CA GLU A 571 -34.15 4.41 24.11
C GLU A 571 -33.35 4.06 22.86
N TRP A 572 -32.10 4.53 22.82
CA TRP A 572 -31.15 4.23 21.74
C TRP A 572 -30.28 3.03 22.13
N ASP A 573 -30.39 1.96 21.35
CA ASP A 573 -29.63 0.72 21.57
C ASP A 573 -28.75 0.38 20.37
N LEU A 574 -27.63 -0.27 20.65
CA LEU A 574 -26.77 -0.84 19.61
C LEU A 574 -27.48 -1.99 18.88
N VAL A 575 -27.71 -1.79 17.59
CA VAL A 575 -28.27 -2.81 16.69
C VAL A 575 -27.21 -3.23 15.69
N GLU A 576 -27.06 -4.54 15.52
CA GLU A 576 -26.28 -5.15 14.45
C GLU A 576 -27.23 -5.56 13.32
N GLU A 577 -27.01 -5.00 12.13
CA GLU A 577 -27.71 -5.39 10.91
C GLU A 577 -26.72 -6.10 9.97
N THR A 578 -27.21 -7.10 9.26
CA THR A 578 -26.38 -7.90 8.36
C THR A 578 -26.93 -7.96 6.95
N ALA A 579 -26.06 -8.01 5.94
CA ALA A 579 -26.48 -8.15 4.55
C ALA A 579 -25.51 -9.00 3.73
N GLU A 580 -26.05 -9.90 2.90
CA GLU A 580 -25.25 -10.68 1.94
C GLU A 580 -24.92 -9.83 0.71
N PHE A 581 -23.63 -9.61 0.45
CA PHE A 581 -23.15 -8.83 -0.68
C PHE A 581 -22.70 -9.73 -1.85
N LYS A 582 -23.50 -9.74 -2.91
CA LYS A 582 -23.24 -10.52 -4.15
C LYS A 582 -22.69 -9.67 -5.30
N GLY A 583 -22.29 -8.43 -5.03
CA GLY A 583 -21.70 -7.51 -6.01
C GLY A 583 -22.66 -6.47 -6.59
N GLU A 584 -23.93 -6.51 -6.19
CA GLU A 584 -24.98 -5.54 -6.55
C GLU A 584 -25.50 -4.88 -5.29
N VAL A 585 -25.64 -3.55 -5.34
CA VAL A 585 -26.03 -2.73 -4.17
C VAL A 585 -27.55 -2.60 -4.07
N ASP A 586 -28.24 -2.53 -5.21
CA ASP A 586 -29.67 -2.20 -5.25
C ASP A 586 -30.58 -3.38 -4.85
N THR A 587 -30.05 -4.60 -4.85
CA THR A 587 -30.76 -5.83 -4.44
C THR A 587 -30.41 -6.25 -3.01
N LEU A 588 -29.72 -5.39 -2.25
CA LEU A 588 -29.17 -5.74 -0.95
C LEU A 588 -30.26 -5.63 0.13
N GLU A 589 -30.51 -6.72 0.84
CA GLU A 589 -31.47 -6.78 1.95
C GLU A 589 -30.73 -6.81 3.29
N TRP A 590 -31.02 -5.83 4.15
CA TRP A 590 -30.52 -5.78 5.52
C TRP A 590 -31.47 -6.52 6.46
N LYS A 591 -30.90 -7.39 7.29
CA LYS A 591 -31.61 -8.18 8.30
C LYS A 591 -31.25 -7.74 9.71
#